data_AF-A0A7V2UXC5-F1
#
_entry.id   AF-A0A7V2UXC5-F1
#
_cell.length_a   1.000
_cell.length_b   1.000
_cell.length_c   1.000
_cell.angle_alpha   90.00
_cell.angle_beta   90.00
_cell.angle_gamma   90.00
#
_symmetry.space_group_name_H-M   'P 1'
#
loop_
_entity.id
_entity.type
_entity.pdbx_description
1 polymer ?
#
loop_
_entity_poly.entity_id
_entity_poly.type
_entity_poly.pdbx_seq_one_letter_code
_entity_poly.pdbx_strand_id
1 'polypeptide(L)'
;MKRLILGWAMAAAAATAGRAAEPIPIEAKRKPSDKAWTTHPTWTVRHLNGCALRAEPPETGRYGGLASQTLEATGFFRTQKIGDRWWLVDPEGHPFLHVGVCSVAPRRGSDRAKEAFAARFGTETAWAEATAAQLSAHGFTGTGAWSADALLAAAPRRLAYCPIWNFMSAYGKKRGGTFQKPGHTGYPGNAIFVFDPGFEAFAAEHARSLAALKDDPWLLGHFTDNELPLYKRTLDGFLGLPEDDPGRRAADDWLRKRKGAAADPKRIDDADREAFRELVIDRYFAIVAKAIRAADPHHLILGSRFHGDEKNSPGAFRAAGRHCDVVSVNLYGAWTPDPALLANWVGWSGKPFLISEFYAKGEDSGLANTTGAGWLVKTQRDRGLFYQNFTLALLASKGCVGWHHFKYADNDPDDLSTDPSNRDANKGIVNARFEPYPAFLEQMRELNFNAAGIASWIDAGGRVYPAEGR
;
A
#
# COMPACT_ATOMS: atom_id res chain seq x y z
N MET A 1 16.22 40.55 -71.73
CA MET A 1 15.12 39.69 -71.20
C MET A 1 15.50 38.22 -71.41
N LYS A 2 15.90 37.51 -70.35
CA LYS A 2 15.71 36.05 -70.14
C LYS A 2 16.12 35.74 -68.71
N ARG A 3 15.19 35.13 -67.96
CA ARG A 3 15.17 34.95 -66.51
C ARG A 3 16.25 33.95 -66.05
N LEU A 4 16.99 34.31 -65.00
CA LEU A 4 17.73 33.34 -64.18
C LEU A 4 16.72 32.61 -63.27
N ILE A 5 16.70 31.28 -63.35
CA ILE A 5 15.97 30.41 -62.43
C ILE A 5 16.93 30.09 -61.29
N LEU A 6 16.68 30.62 -60.10
CA LEU A 6 17.40 30.30 -58.88
C LEU A 6 16.67 29.12 -58.21
N GLY A 7 17.26 27.92 -58.27
CA GLY A 7 16.75 26.74 -57.60
C GLY A 7 16.85 26.87 -56.09
N TRP A 8 15.72 26.79 -55.40
CA TRP A 8 15.66 26.67 -53.94
C TRP A 8 15.90 25.20 -53.58
N ALA A 9 17.05 24.91 -52.96
CA ALA A 9 17.27 23.65 -52.26
C ALA A 9 16.61 23.75 -50.88
N MET A 10 15.44 23.13 -50.71
CA MET A 10 14.90 22.86 -49.38
C MET A 10 15.78 21.79 -48.72
N ALA A 11 16.52 22.17 -47.68
CA ALA A 11 17.09 21.21 -46.74
C ALA A 11 15.95 20.63 -45.91
N ALA A 12 15.53 19.40 -46.23
CA ALA A 12 14.66 18.62 -45.36
C ALA A 12 15.46 18.28 -44.10
N ALA A 13 15.08 18.87 -42.97
CA ALA A 13 15.53 18.40 -41.66
C ALA A 13 14.93 17.00 -41.44
N ALA A 14 15.76 15.98 -41.61
CA ALA A 14 15.40 14.63 -41.20
C ALA A 14 15.18 14.63 -39.69
N ALA A 15 13.93 14.46 -39.27
CA ALA A 15 13.62 14.13 -37.89
C ALA A 15 14.31 12.80 -37.57
N THR A 16 15.39 12.84 -36.80
CA THR A 16 15.96 11.64 -36.21
C THR A 16 14.91 11.08 -35.26
N ALA A 17 14.26 9.99 -35.66
CA ALA A 17 13.46 9.17 -34.77
C ALA A 17 14.38 8.73 -33.62
N GLY A 18 14.30 9.42 -32.49
CA GLY A 18 15.09 9.12 -31.30
C GLY A 18 14.79 7.69 -30.89
N ARG A 19 15.84 6.86 -30.83
CA ARG A 19 15.76 5.48 -30.29
C ARG A 19 15.07 5.55 -28.93
N ALA A 20 14.04 4.74 -28.70
CA ALA A 20 13.36 4.68 -27.41
C ALA A 20 14.39 4.45 -26.29
N ALA A 21 14.29 5.21 -25.20
CA ALA A 21 15.23 5.12 -24.09
C ALA A 21 15.22 3.69 -23.52
N GLU A 22 16.39 3.08 -23.39
CA GLU A 22 16.54 1.74 -22.82
C GLU A 22 16.39 1.81 -21.28
N PRO A 23 15.75 0.80 -20.65
CA PRO A 23 15.58 0.78 -19.20
C PRO A 23 16.92 0.61 -18.48
N ILE A 24 17.02 1.15 -17.26
CA ILE A 24 18.21 1.00 -16.43
C ILE A 24 18.27 -0.44 -15.91
N PRO A 25 19.37 -1.19 -16.11
CA PRO A 25 19.54 -2.51 -15.51
C PRO A 25 19.86 -2.35 -14.02
N ILE A 26 19.05 -2.95 -13.15
CA ILE A 26 19.28 -2.95 -11.70
C ILE A 26 19.35 -4.38 -11.19
N GLU A 27 20.41 -4.69 -10.46
CA GLU A 27 20.59 -5.99 -9.82
C GLU A 27 19.81 -6.07 -8.51
N ALA A 28 19.05 -7.15 -8.36
CA ALA A 28 18.35 -7.46 -7.12
C ALA A 28 18.37 -8.96 -6.79
N LYS A 29 18.15 -9.27 -5.52
CA LYS A 29 17.88 -10.63 -5.02
C LYS A 29 16.91 -10.60 -3.84
N ARG A 30 16.37 -11.74 -3.42
CA ARG A 30 15.36 -11.76 -2.34
C ARG A 30 15.99 -11.77 -0.96
N LYS A 31 17.06 -12.55 -0.78
CA LYS A 31 17.75 -12.73 0.49
C LYS A 31 19.26 -12.51 0.33
N PRO A 32 19.95 -12.03 1.39
CA PRO A 32 21.41 -11.94 1.40
C PRO A 32 22.10 -13.27 1.09
N SER A 33 21.52 -14.39 1.53
CA SER A 33 22.03 -15.74 1.30
C SER A 33 21.85 -16.24 -0.15
N ASP A 34 21.04 -15.58 -0.97
CA ASP A 34 20.89 -15.95 -2.37
C ASP A 34 22.19 -15.65 -3.11
N LYS A 35 22.70 -16.64 -3.87
CA LYS A 35 23.97 -16.53 -4.59
C LYS A 35 23.88 -15.60 -5.80
N ALA A 36 22.78 -15.68 -6.53
CA ALA A 36 22.60 -14.97 -7.80
C ALA A 36 21.95 -13.60 -7.58
N TRP A 37 22.55 -12.58 -8.18
CA TRP A 37 21.89 -11.32 -8.48
C TRP A 37 21.17 -11.47 -9.83
N THR A 38 19.93 -11.00 -9.91
CA THR A 38 19.16 -10.96 -11.16
C THR A 38 19.04 -9.52 -11.61
N THR A 39 19.35 -9.27 -12.88
CA THR A 39 19.19 -7.96 -13.49
C THR A 39 17.74 -7.75 -13.87
N HIS A 40 17.16 -6.63 -13.44
CA HIS A 40 15.82 -6.22 -13.75
C HIS A 40 15.81 -4.92 -14.56
N PRO A 41 15.05 -4.85 -15.67
CA PRO A 41 14.85 -3.60 -16.39
C PRO A 41 14.04 -2.63 -15.53
N THR A 42 14.54 -1.41 -15.37
CA THR A 42 13.99 -0.43 -14.43
C THR A 42 13.69 0.88 -15.14
N TRP A 43 12.40 1.21 -15.19
CA TRP A 43 11.88 2.45 -15.78
C TRP A 43 11.74 3.52 -14.71
N THR A 44 12.04 4.76 -15.07
CA THR A 44 12.08 5.91 -14.15
C THR A 44 11.43 7.11 -14.81
N VAL A 45 11.19 8.17 -14.04
CA VAL A 45 10.58 9.41 -14.58
C VAL A 45 11.37 9.98 -15.77
N ARG A 46 12.68 9.75 -15.81
CA ARG A 46 13.56 10.17 -16.92
C ARG A 46 13.27 9.52 -18.26
N HIS A 47 12.51 8.41 -18.27
CA HIS A 47 12.11 7.73 -19.49
C HIS A 47 10.75 8.23 -20.02
N LEU A 48 10.05 9.10 -19.29
CA LEU A 48 8.73 9.60 -19.66
C LEU A 48 8.84 10.70 -20.72
N ASN A 49 9.10 10.30 -21.96
CA ASN A 49 9.27 11.22 -23.09
C ASN A 49 8.02 12.07 -23.30
N GLY A 50 8.19 13.40 -23.26
CA GLY A 50 7.10 14.36 -23.41
C GLY A 50 6.26 14.60 -22.14
N CYS A 51 6.61 14.00 -21.01
CA CYS A 51 6.03 14.35 -19.72
C CYS A 51 6.74 15.60 -19.17
N ALA A 52 5.97 16.65 -18.86
CA ALA A 52 6.51 17.88 -18.27
C ALA A 52 6.80 17.68 -16.77
N LEU A 53 8.02 17.21 -16.46
CA LEU A 53 8.46 16.99 -15.08
C LEU A 53 8.83 18.31 -14.39
N ARG A 54 8.48 18.41 -13.12
CA ARG A 54 8.72 19.54 -12.23
C ARG A 54 9.88 19.22 -11.28
N ALA A 55 10.74 20.20 -11.05
CA ALA A 55 11.76 20.15 -10.00
C ALA A 55 11.20 20.60 -8.64
N GLU A 56 10.21 21.50 -8.67
CA GLU A 56 9.51 22.06 -7.52
C GLU A 56 8.18 21.33 -7.24
N PRO A 57 7.69 21.36 -5.99
CA PRO A 57 6.42 20.72 -5.66
C PRO A 57 5.25 21.32 -6.48
N PRO A 58 4.24 20.52 -6.83
CA PRO A 58 3.05 21.03 -7.49
C PRO A 58 2.26 21.93 -6.54
N GLU A 59 1.46 22.82 -7.12
CA GLU A 59 0.49 23.60 -6.35
C GLU A 59 -0.64 22.66 -5.89
N THR A 60 -0.88 22.62 -4.58
CA THR A 60 -1.88 21.75 -3.95
C THR A 60 -2.80 22.54 -3.04
N GLY A 61 -4.04 22.05 -2.89
CA GLY A 61 -4.96 22.51 -1.86
C GLY A 61 -4.47 22.16 -0.45
N ARG A 62 -5.27 22.48 0.57
CA ARG A 62 -4.88 22.32 1.98
C ARG A 62 -4.52 20.87 2.31
N TYR A 63 -5.23 19.91 1.72
CA TYR A 63 -5.12 18.48 2.01
C TYR A 63 -4.16 17.74 1.06
N GLY A 64 -3.47 18.48 0.17
CA GLY A 64 -2.48 17.92 -0.76
C GLY A 64 -3.04 17.46 -2.11
N GLY A 65 -4.34 17.69 -2.40
CA GLY A 65 -4.90 17.45 -3.72
C GLY A 65 -4.47 18.51 -4.74
N LEU A 66 -4.50 18.17 -6.02
CA LEU A 66 -4.07 19.06 -7.10
C LEU A 66 -5.01 20.27 -7.25
N ALA A 67 -4.50 21.48 -6.98
CA ALA A 67 -5.30 22.71 -7.02
C ALA A 67 -5.78 23.08 -8.44
N SER A 68 -5.19 22.51 -9.49
CA SER A 68 -5.53 22.80 -10.89
C SER A 68 -6.90 22.26 -11.33
N GLN A 69 -7.56 21.44 -10.51
CA GLN A 69 -8.88 20.88 -10.82
C GLN A 69 -9.72 20.81 -9.56
N THR A 70 -10.94 21.35 -9.61
CA THR A 70 -11.89 21.33 -8.49
C THR A 70 -13.15 20.57 -8.88
N LEU A 71 -13.54 19.63 -8.02
CA LEU A 71 -14.75 18.83 -8.06
C LEU A 71 -15.66 19.24 -6.89
N GLU A 72 -16.75 18.51 -6.66
CA GLU A 72 -17.59 18.71 -5.47
C GLU A 72 -16.79 18.45 -4.18
N ALA A 73 -16.75 19.46 -3.31
CA ALA A 73 -16.16 19.43 -1.98
C ALA A 73 -17.17 18.89 -0.96
N THR A 74 -16.89 17.74 -0.38
CA THR A 74 -17.78 17.08 0.59
C THR A 74 -17.32 17.24 2.04
N GLY A 75 -16.17 17.89 2.27
CA GLY A 75 -15.56 17.99 3.60
C GLY A 75 -14.80 16.74 4.05
N PHE A 76 -14.76 15.68 3.24
CA PHE A 76 -14.11 14.41 3.55
C PHE A 76 -13.45 13.80 2.30
N PHE A 77 -12.43 12.97 2.50
CA PHE A 77 -11.86 12.19 1.41
C PHE A 77 -12.88 11.21 0.83
N ARG A 78 -12.93 11.09 -0.49
CA ARG A 78 -13.82 10.15 -1.19
C ARG A 78 -13.16 9.57 -2.44
N THR A 79 -13.73 8.53 -3.01
CA THR A 79 -13.29 7.99 -4.31
C THR A 79 -14.14 8.56 -5.43
N GLN A 80 -13.53 8.82 -6.58
CA GLN A 80 -14.25 9.21 -7.80
C GLN A 80 -13.52 8.70 -9.03
N LYS A 81 -14.28 8.23 -10.02
CA LYS A 81 -13.75 7.97 -11.34
C LYS A 81 -13.83 9.23 -12.20
N ILE A 82 -12.70 9.70 -12.71
CA ILE A 82 -12.57 10.84 -13.62
C ILE A 82 -12.10 10.29 -14.97
N GLY A 83 -12.99 10.27 -15.96
CA GLY A 83 -12.77 9.49 -17.18
C GLY A 83 -12.61 8.00 -16.86
N ASP A 84 -11.49 7.41 -17.28
CA ASP A 84 -11.18 6.00 -17.01
C ASP A 84 -10.36 5.76 -15.73
N ARG A 85 -9.88 6.81 -15.07
CA ARG A 85 -9.02 6.72 -13.89
C ARG A 85 -9.79 6.90 -12.60
N TRP A 86 -9.50 6.05 -11.63
CA TRP A 86 -9.87 6.28 -10.25
C TRP A 86 -8.93 7.27 -9.58
N TRP A 87 -9.52 8.20 -8.85
CA TRP A 87 -8.84 9.15 -7.99
C TRP A 87 -9.42 9.08 -6.58
N LEU A 88 -8.63 9.47 -5.60
CA LEU A 88 -9.21 10.06 -4.40
C LEU A 88 -9.56 11.52 -4.71
N VAL A 89 -10.53 12.06 -3.99
CA VAL A 89 -10.85 13.48 -3.98
C VAL A 89 -10.69 13.94 -2.54
N ASP A 90 -9.94 15.01 -2.34
CA ASP A 90 -9.71 15.59 -1.02
C ASP A 90 -10.95 16.34 -0.51
N PRO A 91 -11.00 16.71 0.79
CA PRO A 91 -12.14 17.42 1.38
C PRO A 91 -12.57 18.71 0.66
N GLU A 92 -11.65 19.36 -0.06
CA GLU A 92 -11.88 20.60 -0.81
C GLU A 92 -12.26 20.34 -2.28
N GLY A 93 -12.38 19.07 -2.68
CA GLY A 93 -12.78 18.69 -4.03
C GLY A 93 -11.63 18.52 -5.01
N HIS A 94 -10.37 18.48 -4.57
CA HIS A 94 -9.23 18.35 -5.48
C HIS A 94 -8.85 16.87 -5.72
N PRO A 95 -8.51 16.46 -6.97
CA PRO A 95 -7.97 15.13 -7.24
C PRO A 95 -6.71 14.86 -6.42
N PHE A 96 -6.66 13.69 -5.79
CA PHE A 96 -5.66 13.33 -4.80
C PHE A 96 -5.11 11.92 -5.06
N LEU A 97 -3.79 11.77 -4.87
CA LEU A 97 -3.12 10.47 -4.74
C LEU A 97 -2.53 10.40 -3.33
N HIS A 98 -2.83 9.31 -2.61
CA HIS A 98 -2.29 9.13 -1.27
C HIS A 98 -0.90 8.50 -1.32
N VAL A 99 0.13 9.33 -1.32
CA VAL A 99 1.53 8.90 -1.33
C VAL A 99 2.06 9.00 0.09
N GLY A 100 2.15 7.85 0.77
CA GLY A 100 2.43 7.80 2.20
C GLY A 100 3.60 6.94 2.62
N VAL A 101 3.90 7.02 3.92
CA VAL A 101 4.91 6.19 4.59
C VAL A 101 4.25 5.49 5.78
N CYS A 102 4.45 4.18 5.90
CA CYS A 102 3.96 3.40 7.05
C CYS A 102 4.84 3.59 8.29
N SER A 103 4.27 3.34 9.46
CA SER A 103 4.99 3.32 10.74
C SER A 103 5.75 4.60 11.09
N VAL A 104 5.20 5.78 10.76
CA VAL A 104 5.80 7.08 11.08
C VAL A 104 5.64 7.33 12.58
N ALA A 105 6.63 6.90 13.35
CA ALA A 105 6.63 7.01 14.81
C ALA A 105 8.07 7.15 15.33
N PRO A 106 8.28 7.86 16.46
CA PRO A 106 9.60 8.02 17.06
C PRO A 106 9.97 6.75 17.85
N ARG A 107 10.21 5.63 17.15
CA ARG A 107 10.57 4.37 17.79
C ARG A 107 11.95 4.47 18.45
N ARG A 108 12.00 4.20 19.75
CA ARG A 108 13.18 4.39 20.62
C ARG A 108 13.43 3.16 21.51
N GLY A 109 13.36 1.97 20.92
CA GLY A 109 13.45 0.72 21.68
C GLY A 109 14.85 0.40 22.21
N SER A 110 15.91 0.88 21.55
CA SER A 110 17.30 0.79 22.04
C SER A 110 17.77 2.10 22.69
N ASP A 111 18.80 2.02 23.54
CA ASP A 111 19.39 3.20 24.17
C ASP A 111 20.02 4.16 23.14
N ARG A 112 20.67 3.61 22.11
CA ARG A 112 21.24 4.41 21.01
C ARG A 112 20.15 5.15 20.21
N ALA A 113 18.96 4.56 20.04
CA ALA A 113 17.84 5.26 19.42
C ALA A 113 17.29 6.38 20.32
N LYS A 114 17.27 6.19 21.65
CA LYS A 114 16.88 7.24 22.62
C LYS A 114 17.87 8.41 22.58
N GLU A 115 19.16 8.13 22.59
CA GLU A 115 20.23 9.13 22.49
C GLU A 115 20.14 9.93 21.18
N ALA A 116 20.02 9.23 20.04
CA ALA A 116 19.89 9.87 18.73
C ALA A 116 18.63 10.76 18.66
N PHE A 117 17.51 10.30 19.23
CA PHE A 117 16.29 11.09 19.31
C PHE A 117 16.49 12.36 20.15
N ALA A 118 17.07 12.23 21.34
CA ALA A 118 17.32 13.36 22.24
C ALA A 118 18.26 14.39 21.60
N ALA A 119 19.33 13.93 20.94
CA ALA A 119 20.30 14.80 20.27
C ALA A 119 19.70 15.52 19.05
N ARG A 120 18.85 14.84 18.26
CA ARG A 120 18.33 15.40 17.00
C ARG A 120 17.07 16.23 17.17
N PHE A 121 16.17 15.82 18.07
CA PHE A 121 14.85 16.44 18.20
C PHE A 121 14.60 16.99 19.61
N GLY A 122 15.16 16.37 20.64
CA GLY A 122 14.92 16.71 22.04
C GLY A 122 13.50 16.36 22.54
N THR A 123 12.46 16.70 21.78
CA THR A 123 11.05 16.49 22.12
C THR A 123 10.26 15.78 21.02
N GLU A 124 9.13 15.18 21.38
CA GLU A 124 8.22 14.55 20.42
C GLU A 124 7.56 15.56 19.49
N THR A 125 7.24 16.75 19.97
CA THR A 125 6.71 17.85 19.15
C THR A 125 7.71 18.25 18.07
N ALA A 126 8.97 18.48 18.43
CA ALA A 126 10.01 18.82 17.46
C ALA A 126 10.26 17.68 16.45
N TRP A 127 10.18 16.42 16.88
CA TRP A 127 10.21 15.28 15.97
C TRP A 127 9.03 15.28 14.99
N ALA A 128 7.82 15.55 15.48
CA ALA A 128 6.61 15.57 14.67
C ALA A 128 6.67 16.66 13.60
N GLU A 129 7.07 17.87 13.99
CA GLU A 129 7.24 19.01 13.10
C GLU A 129 8.31 18.73 12.03
N ALA A 130 9.50 18.29 12.44
CA ALA A 130 10.60 18.00 11.53
C ALA A 130 10.26 16.84 10.57
N THR A 131 9.58 15.81 11.07
CA THR A 131 9.19 14.65 10.27
C THR A 131 8.10 15.01 9.26
N ALA A 132 7.05 15.75 9.68
CA ALA A 132 6.00 16.19 8.77
C ALA A 132 6.54 17.14 7.67
N ALA A 133 7.46 18.03 8.03
CA ALA A 133 8.17 18.89 7.08
C ALA A 133 9.02 18.07 6.10
N GLN A 134 9.80 17.09 6.58
CA GLN A 134 10.60 16.20 5.74
C GLN A 134 9.71 15.42 4.76
N LEU A 135 8.63 14.81 5.24
CA LEU A 135 7.70 14.07 4.38
C LEU A 135 7.13 14.96 3.27
N SER A 136 6.66 16.16 3.64
CA SER A 136 6.14 17.13 2.68
C SER A 136 7.18 17.58 1.67
N ALA A 137 8.42 17.84 2.11
CA ALA A 137 9.53 18.25 1.24
C ALA A 137 9.92 17.17 0.20
N HIS A 138 9.58 15.90 0.46
CA HIS A 138 9.79 14.79 -0.47
C HIS A 138 8.49 14.35 -1.18
N GLY A 139 7.45 15.18 -1.15
CA GLY A 139 6.21 14.99 -1.90
C GLY A 139 5.28 13.92 -1.33
N PHE A 140 5.50 13.45 -0.11
CA PHE A 140 4.52 12.60 0.55
C PHE A 140 3.30 13.43 0.94
N THR A 141 2.12 12.92 0.63
CA THR A 141 0.83 13.56 0.95
C THR A 141 0.24 13.08 2.27
N GLY A 142 0.79 12.00 2.85
CA GLY A 142 0.37 11.58 4.17
C GLY A 142 1.12 10.40 4.79
N THR A 143 0.48 9.76 5.77
CA THR A 143 0.99 8.58 6.49
C THR A 143 0.10 7.36 6.25
N GLY A 144 0.73 6.19 6.36
CA GLY A 144 0.06 4.90 6.34
C GLY A 144 -0.11 4.32 7.74
N ALA A 145 -0.49 3.04 7.79
CA ALA A 145 -0.75 2.30 9.03
C ALA A 145 0.41 2.38 10.05
N TRP A 146 0.05 2.28 11.33
CA TRP A 146 0.95 2.27 12.49
C TRP A 146 1.76 3.56 12.72
N SER A 147 1.25 4.69 12.26
CA SER A 147 1.86 6.00 12.47
C SER A 147 1.38 6.64 13.79
N ALA A 148 2.17 7.57 14.33
CA ALA A 148 1.84 8.31 15.55
C ALA A 148 0.90 9.47 15.22
N ASP A 149 -0.30 9.15 14.72
CA ASP A 149 -1.19 10.11 14.06
C ASP A 149 -1.56 11.32 14.96
N ALA A 150 -1.88 11.07 16.23
CA ALA A 150 -2.19 12.13 17.19
C ALA A 150 -1.01 13.08 17.43
N LEU A 151 0.22 12.55 17.44
CA LEU A 151 1.44 13.34 17.61
C LEU A 151 1.74 14.16 16.34
N LEU A 152 1.60 13.54 15.17
CA LEU A 152 1.83 14.20 13.87
C LEU A 152 0.76 15.26 13.55
N ALA A 153 -0.45 15.12 14.09
CA ALA A 153 -1.53 16.10 13.92
C ALA A 153 -1.18 17.49 14.52
N ALA A 154 -0.24 17.56 15.47
CA ALA A 154 0.23 18.81 16.04
C ALA A 154 1.22 19.57 15.14
N ALA A 155 1.76 18.93 14.10
CA ALA A 155 2.70 19.59 13.20
C ALA A 155 1.98 20.70 12.38
N PRO A 156 2.62 21.86 12.16
CA PRO A 156 2.05 22.95 11.36
C PRO A 156 1.61 22.52 9.96
N ARG A 157 2.36 21.59 9.35
CA ARG A 157 2.03 20.98 8.08
C ARG A 157 1.41 19.61 8.31
N ARG A 158 0.09 19.60 8.50
CA ARG A 158 -0.67 18.38 8.73
C ARG A 158 -0.68 17.50 7.49
N LEU A 159 -0.76 16.20 7.72
CA LEU A 159 -0.69 15.14 6.71
C LEU A 159 -1.96 14.29 6.78
N ALA A 160 -2.46 13.82 5.64
CA ALA A 160 -3.55 12.85 5.63
C ALA A 160 -3.09 11.55 6.29
N TYR A 161 -3.96 10.86 7.04
CA TYR A 161 -3.54 9.69 7.81
C TYR A 161 -4.54 8.53 7.74
N CYS A 162 -4.06 7.33 8.08
CA CYS A 162 -4.81 6.07 7.95
C CYS A 162 -4.56 5.15 9.14
N PRO A 163 -5.36 5.22 10.23
CA PRO A 163 -5.21 4.32 11.37
C PRO A 163 -5.54 2.87 11.00
N ILE A 164 -5.04 1.93 11.80
CA ILE A 164 -5.32 0.50 11.69
C ILE A 164 -5.88 -0.05 13.00
N TRP A 165 -7.03 -0.72 12.93
CA TRP A 165 -7.82 -1.07 14.12
C TRP A 165 -7.64 -2.50 14.60
N ASN A 166 -7.14 -3.39 13.74
CA ASN A 166 -6.82 -4.76 14.09
C ASN A 166 -8.03 -5.55 14.64
N PHE A 167 -9.21 -5.41 14.04
CA PHE A 167 -10.47 -5.97 14.54
C PHE A 167 -10.38 -7.47 14.87
N MET A 168 -9.91 -8.29 13.93
CA MET A 168 -9.85 -9.73 14.10
C MET A 168 -8.74 -10.16 15.06
N SER A 169 -7.56 -9.54 14.98
CA SER A 169 -6.47 -9.91 15.90
C SER A 169 -6.72 -9.43 17.33
N ALA A 170 -7.36 -8.28 17.53
CA ALA A 170 -7.81 -7.81 18.85
C ALA A 170 -8.88 -8.74 19.43
N TYR A 171 -9.84 -9.17 18.59
CA TYR A 171 -10.81 -10.19 19.00
C TYR A 171 -10.11 -11.50 19.37
N GLY A 172 -9.17 -11.97 18.55
CA GLY A 172 -8.42 -13.20 18.80
C GLY A 172 -7.61 -13.16 20.10
N LYS A 173 -7.03 -12.02 20.46
CA LYS A 173 -6.37 -11.82 21.76
C LYS A 173 -7.35 -11.92 22.93
N LYS A 174 -8.54 -11.33 22.80
CA LYS A 174 -9.59 -11.38 23.83
C LYS A 174 -10.20 -12.77 23.97
N ARG A 175 -10.49 -13.43 22.85
CA ARG A 175 -11.06 -14.79 22.76
C ARG A 175 -10.07 -15.84 23.26
N GLY A 176 -8.78 -15.67 22.93
CA GLY A 176 -7.75 -16.69 23.08
C GLY A 176 -7.64 -17.61 21.86
N GLY A 177 -6.50 -18.30 21.75
CA GLY A 177 -6.20 -19.25 20.67
C GLY A 177 -5.32 -18.70 19.54
N THR A 178 -5.06 -17.40 19.49
CA THR A 178 -4.06 -16.82 18.58
C THR A 178 -2.63 -17.03 19.09
N PHE A 179 -1.67 -17.04 18.17
CA PHE A 179 -0.24 -17.10 18.48
C PHE A 179 0.56 -16.17 17.56
N GLN A 180 1.79 -15.83 17.93
CA GLN A 180 2.65 -14.96 17.11
C GLN A 180 3.19 -15.71 15.89
N LYS A 181 3.10 -15.10 14.70
CA LYS A 181 3.85 -15.49 13.52
C LYS A 181 4.74 -14.31 13.08
N PRO A 182 5.83 -14.55 12.32
CA PRO A 182 6.64 -13.46 11.78
C PRO A 182 5.80 -12.45 11.00
N GLY A 183 5.66 -11.23 11.54
CA GLY A 183 4.94 -10.12 10.91
C GLY A 183 3.41 -10.10 11.07
N HIS A 184 2.75 -11.15 11.58
CA HIS A 184 1.28 -11.19 11.70
C HIS A 184 0.78 -12.14 12.80
N THR A 185 -0.53 -12.10 13.08
CA THR A 185 -1.19 -12.99 14.05
C THR A 185 -1.52 -14.33 13.41
N GLY A 186 -1.11 -15.43 14.05
CA GLY A 186 -1.48 -16.79 13.72
C GLY A 186 -2.80 -17.22 14.35
N TYR A 187 -3.55 -18.04 13.63
CA TYR A 187 -4.82 -18.62 14.04
C TYR A 187 -4.77 -20.15 13.87
N PRO A 188 -5.49 -20.94 14.69
CA PRO A 188 -5.61 -22.38 14.51
C PRO A 188 -6.11 -22.71 13.09
N GLY A 189 -5.40 -23.58 12.37
CA GLY A 189 -5.75 -23.94 10.98
C GLY A 189 -5.74 -22.77 9.98
N ASN A 190 -5.17 -21.60 10.32
CA ASN A 190 -5.36 -20.34 9.57
C ASN A 190 -6.84 -19.92 9.44
N ALA A 191 -7.71 -20.42 10.32
CA ALA A 191 -9.13 -20.08 10.36
C ALA A 191 -9.34 -18.92 11.35
N ILE A 192 -9.69 -17.75 10.82
CA ILE A 192 -10.05 -16.60 11.64
C ILE A 192 -11.38 -16.83 12.36
N PHE A 193 -11.61 -16.17 13.50
CA PHE A 193 -12.78 -16.38 14.35
C PHE A 193 -14.05 -15.64 13.86
N VAL A 194 -14.27 -15.58 12.54
CA VAL A 194 -15.36 -14.80 11.92
C VAL A 194 -16.76 -15.38 12.21
N PHE A 195 -16.83 -16.69 12.48
CA PHE A 195 -18.08 -17.37 12.81
C PHE A 195 -18.37 -17.45 14.31
N ASP A 196 -17.47 -16.93 15.14
CA ASP A 196 -17.72 -16.88 16.57
C ASP A 196 -18.92 -15.95 16.87
N PRO A 197 -19.84 -16.38 17.76
CA PRO A 197 -21.02 -15.58 18.08
C PRO A 197 -20.68 -14.24 18.76
N GLY A 198 -19.51 -14.15 19.40
CA GLY A 198 -19.06 -12.93 20.07
C GLY A 198 -18.40 -11.89 19.16
N PHE A 199 -18.05 -12.24 17.91
CA PHE A 199 -17.26 -11.35 17.06
C PHE A 199 -18.02 -10.09 16.63
N GLU A 200 -19.30 -10.20 16.26
CA GLU A 200 -20.10 -9.03 15.83
C GLU A 200 -20.29 -8.03 16.97
N ALA A 201 -20.64 -8.50 18.17
CA ALA A 201 -20.77 -7.65 19.35
C ALA A 201 -19.43 -7.00 19.72
N PHE A 202 -18.32 -7.74 19.61
CA PHE A 202 -16.98 -7.18 19.82
C PHE A 202 -16.65 -6.10 18.79
N ALA A 203 -16.91 -6.33 17.50
CA ALA A 203 -16.62 -5.35 16.46
C ALA A 203 -17.39 -4.04 16.67
N ALA A 204 -18.68 -4.13 17.03
CA ALA A 204 -19.48 -2.95 17.37
C ALA A 204 -18.90 -2.16 18.56
N GLU A 205 -18.44 -2.85 19.62
CA GLU A 205 -17.81 -2.19 20.77
C GLU A 205 -16.46 -1.58 20.41
N HIS A 206 -15.61 -2.32 19.71
CA HIS A 206 -14.27 -1.90 19.30
C HIS A 206 -14.33 -0.66 18.40
N ALA A 207 -15.33 -0.61 17.51
CA ALA A 207 -15.55 0.50 16.60
C ALA A 207 -15.92 1.81 17.31
N ARG A 208 -16.42 1.79 18.56
CA ARG A 208 -16.79 3.03 19.28
C ARG A 208 -15.62 3.99 19.45
N SER A 209 -14.39 3.45 19.55
CA SER A 209 -13.18 4.27 19.64
C SER A 209 -12.93 5.14 18.40
N LEU A 210 -13.46 4.75 17.23
CA LEU A 210 -13.31 5.49 15.97
C LEU A 210 -14.10 6.80 15.98
N ALA A 211 -15.17 6.89 16.79
CA ALA A 211 -16.03 8.07 16.84
C ALA A 211 -15.29 9.35 17.24
N ALA A 212 -14.12 9.22 17.88
CA ALA A 212 -13.24 10.36 18.20
C ALA A 212 -12.62 11.02 16.96
N LEU A 213 -12.60 10.33 15.80
CA LEU A 213 -11.98 10.78 14.55
C LEU A 213 -13.00 11.13 13.47
N LYS A 214 -14.29 10.85 13.68
CA LYS A 214 -15.33 10.87 12.62
C LYS A 214 -15.54 12.22 11.93
N ASP A 215 -15.19 13.33 12.60
CA ASP A 215 -15.37 14.70 12.09
C ASP A 215 -14.05 15.31 11.60
N ASP A 216 -12.95 14.56 11.61
CA ASP A 216 -11.63 15.06 11.26
C ASP A 216 -11.35 14.94 9.76
N PRO A 217 -11.34 16.06 8.99
CA PRO A 217 -11.23 16.00 7.53
C PRO A 217 -9.87 15.51 7.03
N TRP A 218 -8.87 15.36 7.91
CA TRP A 218 -7.55 14.83 7.56
C TRP A 218 -7.46 13.31 7.65
N LEU A 219 -8.44 12.67 8.28
CA LEU A 219 -8.54 11.23 8.27
C LEU A 219 -8.91 10.79 6.86
N LEU A 220 -8.05 10.01 6.21
CA LEU A 220 -8.35 9.49 4.89
C LEU A 220 -9.30 8.30 4.98
N GLY A 221 -9.06 7.42 5.94
CA GLY A 221 -9.84 6.20 6.12
C GLY A 221 -9.22 5.19 7.07
N HIS A 222 -9.97 4.13 7.33
CA HIS A 222 -9.69 3.12 8.34
C HIS A 222 -9.21 1.82 7.70
N PHE A 223 -8.01 1.34 8.07
CA PHE A 223 -7.61 -0.05 7.83
C PHE A 223 -8.23 -0.96 8.90
N THR A 224 -8.82 -2.07 8.48
CA THR A 224 -9.53 -2.96 9.40
C THR A 224 -8.58 -3.90 10.14
N ASP A 225 -7.66 -4.52 9.42
CA ASP A 225 -6.64 -5.47 9.90
C ASP A 225 -5.44 -5.47 8.92
N ASN A 226 -4.44 -6.29 9.21
CA ASN A 226 -3.28 -6.50 8.35
C ASN A 226 -3.05 -7.99 8.11
N GLU A 227 -2.93 -8.40 6.84
CA GLU A 227 -2.45 -9.73 6.44
C GLU A 227 -3.20 -10.89 7.13
N LEU A 228 -4.53 -10.79 7.21
CA LEU A 228 -5.35 -11.90 7.71
C LEU A 228 -5.11 -13.15 6.85
N PRO A 229 -5.06 -14.36 7.44
CA PRO A 229 -4.65 -15.58 6.73
C PRO A 229 -5.80 -16.17 5.89
N LEU A 230 -6.30 -15.38 4.96
CA LEU A 230 -7.49 -15.65 4.15
C LEU A 230 -7.13 -16.42 2.89
N TYR A 231 -6.37 -17.52 2.99
CA TYR A 231 -5.73 -18.20 1.86
C TYR A 231 -6.65 -19.12 1.05
N LYS A 232 -6.19 -19.66 -0.09
CA LYS A 232 -6.96 -20.65 -0.88
C LYS A 232 -7.43 -21.86 -0.04
N ARG A 233 -6.66 -22.27 0.97
CA ARG A 233 -6.99 -23.40 1.86
C ARG A 233 -7.82 -23.00 3.09
N THR A 234 -8.51 -21.85 3.07
CA THR A 234 -9.40 -21.44 4.17
C THR A 234 -10.42 -22.54 4.51
N LEU A 235 -11.10 -23.13 3.51
CA LEU A 235 -12.06 -24.22 3.77
C LEU A 235 -11.42 -25.42 4.48
N ASP A 236 -10.26 -25.88 3.98
CA ASP A 236 -9.49 -26.96 4.62
C ASP A 236 -9.17 -26.64 6.08
N GLY A 237 -8.76 -25.39 6.35
CA GLY A 237 -8.43 -24.91 7.69
C GLY A 237 -9.60 -24.98 8.66
N PHE A 238 -10.78 -24.52 8.23
CA PHE A 238 -12.01 -24.57 9.03
C PHE A 238 -12.51 -26.01 9.24
N LEU A 239 -12.45 -26.87 8.22
CA LEU A 239 -12.84 -28.29 8.34
C LEU A 239 -11.89 -29.08 9.26
N GLY A 240 -10.65 -28.62 9.43
CA GLY A 240 -9.66 -29.21 10.34
C GLY A 240 -9.81 -28.82 11.82
N LEU A 241 -10.72 -27.90 12.15
CA LEU A 241 -10.97 -27.48 13.53
C LEU A 241 -11.77 -28.54 14.33
N PRO A 242 -11.76 -28.49 15.67
CA PRO A 242 -12.61 -29.33 16.52
C PRO A 242 -14.10 -29.21 16.16
N GLU A 243 -14.85 -30.32 16.25
CA GLU A 243 -16.26 -30.38 15.82
C GLU A 243 -17.18 -29.40 16.56
N ASP A 244 -16.83 -29.04 17.78
CA ASP A 244 -17.58 -28.10 18.59
C ASP A 244 -17.25 -26.63 18.29
N ASP A 245 -16.16 -26.33 17.56
CA ASP A 245 -15.76 -24.96 17.21
C ASP A 245 -16.78 -24.30 16.26
N PRO A 246 -17.17 -23.03 16.49
CA PRO A 246 -18.14 -22.33 15.64
C PRO A 246 -17.74 -22.28 14.16
N GLY A 247 -16.44 -22.14 13.88
CA GLY A 247 -15.91 -22.14 12.53
C GLY A 247 -16.06 -23.50 11.84
N ARG A 248 -15.80 -24.59 12.58
CA ARG A 248 -15.98 -25.95 12.05
C ARG A 248 -17.44 -26.20 11.66
N ARG A 249 -18.37 -25.89 12.57
CA ARG A 249 -19.81 -26.06 12.33
C ARG A 249 -20.28 -25.25 11.11
N ALA A 250 -19.79 -24.01 10.97
CA ALA A 250 -20.12 -23.15 9.83
C ALA A 250 -19.61 -23.74 8.49
N ALA A 251 -18.41 -24.31 8.46
CA ALA A 251 -17.87 -24.97 7.28
C ALA A 251 -18.66 -26.24 6.92
N ASP A 252 -18.98 -27.08 7.89
CA ASP A 252 -19.79 -28.29 7.68
C ASP A 252 -21.20 -27.96 7.17
N ASP A 253 -21.85 -26.94 7.76
CA ASP A 253 -23.16 -26.47 7.33
C ASP A 253 -23.14 -25.91 5.90
N TRP A 254 -22.13 -25.10 5.59
CA TRP A 254 -21.95 -24.56 4.25
C TRP A 254 -21.72 -25.66 3.21
N LEU A 255 -20.86 -26.63 3.53
CA LEU A 255 -20.53 -27.73 2.62
C LEU A 255 -21.77 -28.61 2.36
N ARG A 256 -22.54 -28.92 3.41
CA ARG A 256 -23.82 -29.65 3.29
C ARG A 256 -24.84 -28.89 2.45
N LYS A 257 -24.94 -27.56 2.60
CA LYS A 257 -25.81 -26.72 1.76
C LYS A 257 -25.38 -26.71 0.30
N ARG A 258 -24.08 -26.71 0.04
CA ARG A 258 -23.52 -26.65 -1.32
C ARG A 258 -23.55 -27.99 -2.05
N LYS A 259 -23.24 -29.09 -1.37
CA LYS A 259 -23.07 -30.43 -1.97
C LYS A 259 -24.10 -31.47 -1.54
N GLY A 260 -25.04 -31.11 -0.67
CA GLY A 260 -26.07 -32.00 -0.12
C GLY A 260 -25.68 -32.66 1.20
N ALA A 261 -26.64 -33.36 1.83
CA ALA A 261 -26.47 -33.93 3.18
C ALA A 261 -25.36 -34.99 3.28
N ALA A 262 -25.03 -35.67 2.17
CA ALA A 262 -23.97 -36.67 2.09
C ALA A 262 -22.60 -36.10 1.67
N ALA A 263 -22.39 -34.79 1.83
CA ALA A 263 -21.13 -34.15 1.46
C ALA A 263 -19.97 -34.73 2.30
N ASP A 264 -18.90 -35.13 1.60
CA ASP A 264 -17.66 -35.62 2.21
C ASP A 264 -16.61 -34.50 2.22
N PRO A 265 -16.15 -34.02 3.40
CA PRO A 265 -15.06 -33.06 3.54
C PRO A 265 -13.78 -33.43 2.79
N LYS A 266 -13.55 -34.72 2.51
CA LYS A 266 -12.40 -35.21 1.74
C LYS A 266 -12.54 -35.00 0.23
N ARG A 267 -13.73 -34.61 -0.26
CA ARG A 267 -14.04 -34.42 -1.69
C ARG A 267 -14.32 -32.95 -2.04
N ILE A 268 -13.72 -32.02 -1.30
CA ILE A 268 -13.70 -30.60 -1.66
C ILE A 268 -12.75 -30.33 -2.82
N ASP A 269 -13.12 -29.39 -3.70
CA ASP A 269 -12.33 -28.95 -4.84
C ASP A 269 -11.98 -27.46 -4.74
N ASP A 270 -11.29 -26.94 -5.77
CA ASP A 270 -10.86 -25.55 -5.79
C ASP A 270 -12.02 -24.55 -5.96
N ALA A 271 -13.14 -24.96 -6.56
CA ALA A 271 -14.32 -24.12 -6.65
C ALA A 271 -15.01 -24.00 -5.28
N ASP A 272 -15.00 -25.06 -4.47
CA ASP A 272 -15.46 -24.99 -3.09
C ASP A 272 -14.58 -24.09 -2.24
N ARG A 273 -13.26 -24.25 -2.37
CA ARG A 273 -12.27 -23.44 -1.66
C ARG A 273 -12.45 -21.96 -1.93
N GLU A 274 -12.57 -21.58 -3.20
CA GLU A 274 -12.78 -20.19 -3.60
C GLU A 274 -14.13 -19.65 -3.11
N ALA A 275 -15.21 -20.43 -3.24
CA ALA A 275 -16.53 -20.01 -2.80
C ALA A 275 -16.63 -19.84 -1.28
N PHE A 276 -16.02 -20.74 -0.49
CA PHE A 276 -15.99 -20.61 0.97
C PHE A 276 -15.06 -19.49 1.42
N ARG A 277 -13.92 -19.30 0.74
CA ARG A 277 -13.04 -18.17 0.98
C ARG A 277 -13.79 -16.85 0.77
N GLU A 278 -14.54 -16.70 -0.33
CA GLU A 278 -15.38 -15.53 -0.57
C GLU A 278 -16.39 -15.32 0.56
N LEU A 279 -17.05 -16.38 1.06
CA LEU A 279 -17.97 -16.31 2.19
C LEU A 279 -17.31 -15.80 3.47
N VAL A 280 -16.14 -16.32 3.82
CA VAL A 280 -15.40 -15.93 5.04
C VAL A 280 -15.02 -14.46 4.98
N ILE A 281 -14.50 -14.01 3.84
CA ILE A 281 -14.08 -12.63 3.61
C ILE A 281 -15.29 -11.69 3.62
N ASP A 282 -16.38 -12.08 2.95
CA ASP A 282 -17.61 -11.29 2.91
C ASP A 282 -18.21 -11.11 4.30
N ARG A 283 -18.30 -12.20 5.07
CA ARG A 283 -18.82 -12.14 6.44
C ARG A 283 -17.97 -11.23 7.33
N TYR A 284 -16.64 -11.35 7.24
CA TYR A 284 -15.73 -10.51 8.00
C TYR A 284 -15.94 -9.03 7.68
N PHE A 285 -15.92 -8.67 6.40
CA PHE A 285 -16.09 -7.28 6.00
C PHE A 285 -17.50 -6.76 6.25
N ALA A 286 -18.54 -7.56 6.09
CA ALA A 286 -19.91 -7.16 6.42
C ALA A 286 -20.05 -6.75 7.90
N ILE A 287 -19.44 -7.52 8.81
CA ILE A 287 -19.45 -7.22 10.25
C ILE A 287 -18.64 -5.95 10.55
N VAL A 288 -17.40 -5.90 10.06
CA VAL A 288 -16.48 -4.81 10.40
C VAL A 288 -16.88 -3.50 9.73
N ALA A 289 -17.28 -3.52 8.46
CA ALA A 289 -17.73 -2.32 7.75
C ALA A 289 -19.00 -1.74 8.37
N LYS A 290 -19.96 -2.58 8.76
CA LYS A 290 -21.15 -2.15 9.51
C LYS A 290 -20.77 -1.46 10.82
N ALA A 291 -19.83 -2.04 11.57
CA ALA A 291 -19.37 -1.46 12.83
C ALA A 291 -18.65 -0.11 12.62
N ILE A 292 -17.77 -0.02 11.61
CA ILE A 292 -17.08 1.23 11.26
C ILE A 292 -18.09 2.29 10.83
N ARG A 293 -19.01 1.98 9.91
CA ARG A 293 -20.04 2.93 9.41
C ARG A 293 -20.93 3.47 10.51
N ALA A 294 -21.22 2.66 11.54
CA ALA A 294 -22.01 3.10 12.69
C ALA A 294 -21.26 4.11 13.56
N ALA A 295 -19.93 4.02 13.66
CA ALA A 295 -19.09 4.94 14.42
C ALA A 295 -18.60 6.15 13.61
N ASP A 296 -18.38 5.95 12.31
CA ASP A 296 -17.84 6.91 11.35
C ASP A 296 -18.49 6.70 9.96
N PRO A 297 -19.51 7.50 9.63
CA PRO A 297 -20.25 7.36 8.37
C PRO A 297 -19.55 8.03 7.18
N HIS A 298 -18.46 8.79 7.40
CA HIS A 298 -17.89 9.68 6.39
C HIS A 298 -16.60 9.15 5.77
N HIS A 299 -15.70 8.58 6.58
CA HIS A 299 -14.36 8.23 6.13
C HIS A 299 -14.28 6.90 5.37
N LEU A 300 -13.25 6.74 4.54
CA LEU A 300 -13.10 5.56 3.70
C LEU A 300 -12.83 4.30 4.52
N ILE A 301 -13.39 3.16 4.11
CA ILE A 301 -12.99 1.83 4.57
C ILE A 301 -11.94 1.31 3.60
N LEU A 302 -10.71 1.14 4.08
CA LEU A 302 -9.53 0.82 3.28
C LEU A 302 -9.25 -0.68 3.20
N GLY A 303 -10.06 -1.51 3.86
CA GLY A 303 -9.92 -2.96 3.87
C GLY A 303 -8.82 -3.48 4.81
N SER A 304 -8.43 -4.74 4.61
CA SER A 304 -7.58 -5.51 5.54
C SER A 304 -6.17 -5.79 5.04
N ARG A 305 -5.67 -4.99 4.07
CA ARG A 305 -4.30 -5.06 3.54
C ARG A 305 -3.96 -6.47 3.06
N PHE A 306 -4.65 -6.91 2.01
CA PHE A 306 -4.47 -8.26 1.45
C PHE A 306 -3.02 -8.53 1.11
N HIS A 307 -2.59 -9.77 1.36
CA HIS A 307 -1.24 -10.22 1.02
C HIS A 307 -1.31 -11.59 0.35
N GLY A 308 -0.23 -12.37 0.40
CA GLY A 308 -0.25 -13.78 -0.02
C GLY A 308 -0.91 -14.06 -1.37
N ASP A 309 -1.71 -15.13 -1.39
CA ASP A 309 -2.47 -15.59 -2.54
C ASP A 309 -3.87 -14.93 -2.64
N GLU A 310 -4.27 -14.10 -1.66
CA GLU A 310 -5.49 -13.28 -1.71
C GLU A 310 -5.50 -12.40 -2.95
N LYS A 311 -4.31 -11.89 -3.29
CA LYS A 311 -4.06 -11.09 -4.51
C LYS A 311 -4.51 -11.77 -5.80
N ASN A 312 -4.64 -13.10 -5.82
CA ASN A 312 -4.99 -13.87 -7.01
C ASN A 312 -6.43 -14.44 -6.95
N SER A 313 -7.26 -14.00 -6.01
CA SER A 313 -8.61 -14.53 -5.78
C SER A 313 -9.69 -13.53 -6.22
N PRO A 314 -10.43 -13.83 -7.32
CA PRO A 314 -11.59 -13.05 -7.70
C PRO A 314 -12.64 -12.94 -6.59
N GLY A 315 -12.86 -14.03 -5.83
CA GLY A 315 -13.80 -14.07 -4.72
C GLY A 315 -13.41 -13.14 -3.57
N ALA A 316 -12.11 -13.09 -3.22
CA ALA A 316 -11.60 -12.18 -2.20
C ALA A 316 -11.85 -10.71 -2.57
N PHE A 317 -11.56 -10.33 -3.82
CA PHE A 317 -11.77 -8.95 -4.29
C PHE A 317 -13.25 -8.60 -4.45
N ARG A 318 -14.10 -9.52 -4.92
CA ARG A 318 -15.56 -9.31 -4.96
C ARG A 318 -16.12 -9.08 -3.55
N ALA A 319 -15.73 -9.91 -2.58
CA ALA A 319 -16.16 -9.75 -1.19
C ALA A 319 -15.68 -8.42 -0.61
N ALA A 320 -14.40 -8.07 -0.76
CA ALA A 320 -13.90 -6.78 -0.30
C ALA A 320 -14.63 -5.61 -0.97
N GLY A 321 -14.88 -5.68 -2.29
CA GLY A 321 -15.54 -4.63 -3.07
C GLY A 321 -16.99 -4.33 -2.68
N ARG A 322 -17.68 -5.29 -2.05
CA ARG A 322 -19.04 -5.07 -1.51
C ARG A 322 -19.06 -4.14 -0.28
N HIS A 323 -17.95 -4.03 0.44
CA HIS A 323 -17.92 -3.40 1.76
C HIS A 323 -16.86 -2.29 1.92
N CYS A 324 -15.77 -2.35 1.14
CA CYS A 324 -14.68 -1.37 1.18
C CYS A 324 -14.88 -0.30 0.10
N ASP A 325 -14.42 0.92 0.38
CA ASP A 325 -14.37 1.99 -0.63
C ASP A 325 -13.10 1.90 -1.47
N VAL A 326 -12.02 1.44 -0.84
CA VAL A 326 -10.71 1.19 -1.45
C VAL A 326 -10.21 -0.16 -0.97
N VAL A 327 -9.76 -1.03 -1.88
CA VAL A 327 -9.16 -2.32 -1.50
C VAL A 327 -7.65 -2.15 -1.31
N SER A 328 -7.13 -2.41 -0.10
CA SER A 328 -5.70 -2.32 0.17
C SER A 328 -4.95 -3.63 -0.02
N VAL A 329 -3.72 -3.52 -0.55
CA VAL A 329 -2.87 -4.67 -0.88
C VAL A 329 -1.41 -4.43 -0.49
N ASN A 330 -0.81 -5.34 0.27
CA ASN A 330 0.64 -5.43 0.49
C ASN A 330 1.27 -6.19 -0.69
N LEU A 331 2.08 -5.49 -1.50
CA LEU A 331 2.65 -6.03 -2.74
C LEU A 331 4.18 -6.08 -2.65
N TYR A 332 4.67 -7.17 -2.09
CA TYR A 332 6.08 -7.53 -2.04
C TYR A 332 6.49 -8.46 -3.19
N GLY A 333 7.78 -8.49 -3.51
CA GLY A 333 8.36 -9.45 -4.45
C GLY A 333 8.01 -9.21 -5.92
N ALA A 334 7.33 -8.11 -6.26
CA ALA A 334 7.20 -7.62 -7.63
C ALA A 334 8.28 -6.57 -7.90
N TRP A 335 9.03 -6.69 -8.99
CA TRP A 335 9.94 -5.63 -9.43
C TRP A 335 9.15 -4.51 -10.12
N THR A 336 8.40 -4.89 -11.15
CA THR A 336 7.38 -4.08 -11.81
C THR A 336 6.02 -4.74 -11.55
N PRO A 337 5.05 -4.05 -10.93
CA PRO A 337 3.68 -4.55 -10.79
C PRO A 337 3.08 -4.98 -12.14
N ASP A 338 2.48 -6.18 -12.17
CA ASP A 338 1.87 -6.76 -13.36
C ASP A 338 0.56 -6.03 -13.72
N PRO A 339 0.45 -5.38 -14.90
CA PRO A 339 -0.76 -4.69 -15.30
C PRO A 339 -2.02 -5.56 -15.32
N ALA A 340 -1.92 -6.84 -15.70
CA ALA A 340 -3.07 -7.72 -15.77
C ALA A 340 -3.62 -8.00 -14.36
N LEU A 341 -2.71 -8.22 -13.40
CA LEU A 341 -3.08 -8.38 -12.00
C LEU A 341 -3.74 -7.11 -11.43
N LEU A 342 -3.17 -5.92 -11.70
CA LEU A 342 -3.75 -4.65 -11.23
C LEU A 342 -5.14 -4.40 -11.85
N ALA A 343 -5.32 -4.70 -13.13
CA ALA A 343 -6.62 -4.60 -13.81
C ALA A 343 -7.64 -5.60 -13.25
N ASN A 344 -7.21 -6.82 -12.95
CA ASN A 344 -8.05 -7.84 -12.31
C ASN A 344 -8.61 -7.36 -10.97
N TRP A 345 -7.81 -6.70 -10.13
CA TRP A 345 -8.29 -6.19 -8.84
C TRP A 345 -9.42 -5.18 -8.98
N VAL A 346 -9.32 -4.26 -9.94
CA VAL A 346 -10.40 -3.30 -10.24
C VAL A 346 -11.62 -4.03 -10.82
N GLY A 347 -11.40 -4.94 -11.76
CA GLY A 347 -12.48 -5.70 -12.42
C GLY A 347 -13.25 -6.60 -11.46
N TRP A 348 -12.57 -7.26 -10.52
CA TRP A 348 -13.20 -8.15 -9.54
C TRP A 348 -13.89 -7.38 -8.42
N SER A 349 -13.30 -6.30 -7.92
CA SER A 349 -13.87 -5.55 -6.80
C SER A 349 -14.87 -4.48 -7.21
N GLY A 350 -14.76 -3.94 -8.44
CA GLY A 350 -15.46 -2.73 -8.84
C GLY A 350 -14.99 -1.46 -8.12
N LYS A 351 -13.86 -1.52 -7.39
CA LYS A 351 -13.33 -0.45 -6.55
C LYS A 351 -11.90 -0.08 -6.96
N PRO A 352 -11.43 1.13 -6.62
CA PRO A 352 -10.01 1.43 -6.66
C PRO A 352 -9.23 0.62 -5.63
N PHE A 353 -7.91 0.55 -5.82
CA PHE A 353 -7.01 -0.08 -4.85
C PHE A 353 -5.90 0.85 -4.39
N LEU A 354 -5.32 0.53 -3.24
CA LEU A 354 -4.16 1.21 -2.64
C LEU A 354 -3.09 0.17 -2.35
N ILE A 355 -1.84 0.42 -2.77
CA ILE A 355 -0.72 -0.41 -2.32
C ILE A 355 -0.33 0.01 -0.91
N SER A 356 -0.62 -0.82 0.08
CA SER A 356 -0.44 -0.47 1.49
C SER A 356 0.95 -0.79 2.05
N GLU A 357 1.75 -1.60 1.33
CA GLU A 357 3.18 -1.83 1.61
C GLU A 357 3.95 -2.29 0.37
N PHE A 358 5.15 -1.74 0.19
CA PHE A 358 6.22 -2.22 -0.70
C PHE A 358 7.55 -1.56 -0.30
N TYR A 359 8.69 -2.23 -0.53
CA TYR A 359 10.03 -1.65 -0.40
C TYR A 359 11.12 -2.52 -1.03
N ALA A 360 12.31 -1.93 -1.17
CA ALA A 360 13.58 -2.61 -1.33
C ALA A 360 14.56 -2.15 -0.24
N LYS A 361 15.54 -3.00 0.07
CA LYS A 361 16.60 -2.85 1.07
C LYS A 361 17.93 -2.61 0.35
N GLY A 362 18.76 -1.71 0.85
CA GLY A 362 20.10 -1.43 0.33
C GLY A 362 21.15 -2.29 1.02
N GLU A 363 21.97 -3.01 0.25
CA GLU A 363 23.13 -3.76 0.75
C GLU A 363 24.17 -2.82 1.38
N ASP A 364 24.28 -1.59 0.88
CA ASP A 364 25.14 -0.52 1.39
C ASP A 364 24.68 0.13 2.71
N SER A 365 23.56 -0.32 3.29
CA SER A 365 23.06 0.19 4.59
C SER A 365 23.89 -0.26 5.79
N GLY A 366 24.72 -1.31 5.65
CA GLY A 366 25.43 -1.97 6.75
C GLY A 366 24.56 -2.92 7.59
N LEU A 367 23.27 -3.06 7.29
CA LEU A 367 22.38 -4.02 7.95
C LEU A 367 22.47 -5.41 7.31
N ALA A 368 22.27 -6.46 8.11
CA ALA A 368 22.33 -7.84 7.65
C ALA A 368 21.25 -8.18 6.62
N ASN A 369 20.10 -7.49 6.66
CA ASN A 369 19.01 -7.59 5.70
C ASN A 369 18.43 -9.00 5.54
N THR A 370 18.54 -9.86 6.55
CA THR A 370 18.07 -11.25 6.47
C THR A 370 16.54 -11.34 6.53
N THR A 371 15.92 -10.46 7.31
CA THR A 371 14.46 -10.41 7.47
C THR A 371 13.78 -9.50 6.43
N GLY A 372 12.45 -9.53 6.42
CA GLY A 372 11.64 -8.77 5.47
C GLY A 372 11.50 -9.42 4.09
N ALA A 373 10.44 -9.00 3.38
CA ALA A 373 10.03 -9.51 2.07
C ALA A 373 10.44 -8.61 0.89
N GLY A 374 10.89 -7.38 1.15
CA GLY A 374 11.38 -6.47 0.12
C GLY A 374 12.65 -7.01 -0.56
N TRP A 375 12.87 -6.57 -1.80
CA TRP A 375 14.08 -6.87 -2.55
C TRP A 375 15.32 -6.41 -1.80
N LEU A 376 16.45 -7.06 -2.04
CA LEU A 376 17.78 -6.55 -1.72
C LEU A 376 18.41 -6.02 -3.00
N VAL A 377 18.82 -4.76 -3.01
CA VAL A 377 19.50 -4.06 -4.10
C VAL A 377 20.87 -3.57 -3.62
N LYS A 378 21.73 -3.19 -4.56
CA LYS A 378 23.12 -2.82 -4.25
C LYS A 378 23.24 -1.52 -3.45
N THR A 379 22.50 -0.48 -3.86
CA THR A 379 22.68 0.85 -3.27
C THR A 379 21.37 1.50 -2.82
N GLN A 380 21.50 2.50 -1.96
CA GLN A 380 20.40 3.41 -1.60
C GLN A 380 19.78 4.11 -2.82
N ARG A 381 20.58 4.41 -3.85
CA ARG A 381 20.08 4.94 -5.12
C ARG A 381 19.21 3.91 -5.83
N ASP A 382 19.62 2.63 -5.87
CA ASP A 382 18.86 1.57 -6.54
C ASP A 382 17.53 1.29 -5.83
N ARG A 383 17.46 1.48 -4.50
CA ARG A 383 16.16 1.45 -3.77
C ARG A 383 15.21 2.51 -4.32
N GLY A 384 15.75 3.69 -4.63
CA GLY A 384 15.02 4.80 -5.22
C GLY A 384 14.57 4.54 -6.66
N LEU A 385 15.43 3.92 -7.47
CA LEU A 385 15.07 3.52 -8.83
C LEU A 385 14.00 2.43 -8.84
N PHE A 386 14.09 1.46 -7.92
CA PHE A 386 13.02 0.49 -7.68
C PHE A 386 11.71 1.19 -7.30
N TYR A 387 11.76 2.17 -6.39
CA TYR A 387 10.57 2.94 -5.99
C TYR A 387 9.90 3.61 -7.19
N GLN A 388 10.67 4.29 -8.05
CA GLN A 388 10.10 4.91 -9.25
C GLN A 388 9.50 3.86 -10.20
N ASN A 389 10.23 2.78 -10.50
CA ASN A 389 9.74 1.75 -11.41
C ASN A 389 8.43 1.10 -10.93
N PHE A 390 8.36 0.79 -9.65
CA PHE A 390 7.20 0.18 -9.04
C PHE A 390 5.98 1.11 -9.11
N THR A 391 6.14 2.35 -8.70
CA THR A 391 5.06 3.35 -8.63
C THR A 391 4.61 3.85 -10.00
N LEU A 392 5.50 3.92 -11.00
CA LEU A 392 5.12 4.20 -12.38
C LEU A 392 4.16 3.13 -12.95
N ALA A 393 4.34 1.86 -12.57
CA ALA A 393 3.39 0.80 -12.95
C ALA A 393 2.02 1.01 -12.28
N LEU A 394 2.01 1.48 -11.02
CA LEU A 394 0.78 1.81 -10.31
C LEU A 394 0.05 2.98 -10.97
N LEU A 395 0.77 4.04 -11.34
CA LEU A 395 0.24 5.18 -12.07
C LEU A 395 -0.34 4.75 -13.42
N ALA A 396 0.33 3.84 -14.14
CA ALA A 396 -0.18 3.31 -15.42
C ALA A 396 -1.47 2.49 -15.30
N SER A 397 -1.78 1.93 -14.12
CA SER A 397 -2.94 1.03 -13.94
C SER A 397 -4.31 1.71 -14.03
N LYS A 398 -4.37 3.04 -13.85
CA LYS A 398 -5.61 3.83 -13.69
C LYS A 398 -6.53 3.44 -12.52
N GLY A 399 -6.26 2.34 -11.82
CA GLY A 399 -7.03 1.85 -10.67
C GLY A 399 -6.39 2.12 -9.31
N CYS A 400 -5.09 2.39 -9.29
CA CYS A 400 -4.35 2.70 -8.07
C CYS A 400 -4.57 4.16 -7.66
N VAL A 401 -5.03 4.38 -6.43
CA VAL A 401 -5.29 5.73 -5.89
C VAL A 401 -4.22 6.20 -4.88
N GLY A 402 -3.15 5.43 -4.72
CA GLY A 402 -2.05 5.78 -3.84
C GLY A 402 -1.23 4.56 -3.41
N TRP A 403 -0.14 4.83 -2.71
CA TRP A 403 0.76 3.80 -2.22
C TRP A 403 1.47 4.24 -0.94
N HIS A 404 1.81 3.27 -0.10
CA HIS A 404 2.56 3.47 1.12
C HIS A 404 3.91 2.74 1.05
N HIS A 405 4.99 3.50 1.19
CA HIS A 405 6.30 2.90 1.42
C HIS A 405 6.34 2.30 2.83
N PHE A 406 6.77 1.04 2.93
CA PHE A 406 7.02 0.42 4.22
C PHE A 406 8.54 0.42 4.48
N LYS A 407 9.07 1.34 5.29
CA LYS A 407 8.41 2.18 6.31
C LYS A 407 9.23 3.45 6.67
N TYR A 408 8.88 4.15 7.74
CA TYR A 408 9.59 5.37 8.19
C TYR A 408 11.06 5.13 8.56
N ALA A 409 11.31 4.44 9.66
CA ALA A 409 12.66 4.12 10.12
C ALA A 409 13.05 2.68 9.77
N ASP A 410 14.34 2.39 9.68
CA ASP A 410 14.86 1.04 9.60
C ASP A 410 14.44 0.17 10.79
N ASN A 411 14.75 -1.11 10.72
CA ASN A 411 14.80 -1.93 11.92
C ASN A 411 16.07 -1.62 12.73
N ASP A 412 15.98 -1.84 14.04
CA ASP A 412 17.08 -1.58 14.97
C ASP A 412 17.58 -2.92 15.54
N PRO A 413 18.79 -3.39 15.17
CA PRO A 413 19.34 -4.62 15.70
C PRO A 413 19.52 -4.60 17.22
N ASP A 414 19.67 -3.40 17.79
CA ASP A 414 19.85 -3.18 19.24
C ASP A 414 18.49 -3.21 19.98
N ASP A 415 17.36 -3.23 19.28
CA ASP A 415 16.01 -3.29 19.86
C ASP A 415 15.49 -4.73 19.96
N LEU A 416 15.81 -5.37 21.07
CA LEU A 416 15.43 -6.76 21.35
C LEU A 416 13.95 -6.92 21.75
N SER A 417 13.20 -5.83 21.94
CA SER A 417 11.78 -5.87 22.30
C SER A 417 10.87 -6.17 21.11
N THR A 418 11.40 -6.06 19.89
CA THR A 418 10.64 -6.31 18.66
C THR A 418 10.65 -7.78 18.24
N ASP A 419 9.62 -8.16 17.48
CA ASP A 419 9.56 -9.44 16.77
C ASP A 419 10.84 -9.65 15.95
N PRO A 420 11.44 -10.86 15.95
CA PRO A 420 12.67 -11.14 15.21
C PRO A 420 12.65 -10.72 13.74
N SER A 421 11.49 -10.74 13.06
CA SER A 421 11.34 -10.30 11.66
C SER A 421 11.45 -8.79 11.43
N ASN A 422 11.63 -8.03 12.51
CA ASN A 422 11.73 -6.56 12.54
C ASN A 422 13.03 -6.07 13.19
N ARG A 423 14.13 -6.84 13.09
CA ARG A 423 15.40 -6.49 13.77
C ARG A 423 16.51 -5.99 12.86
N ASP A 424 16.63 -6.48 11.64
CA ASP A 424 17.92 -6.35 10.91
C ASP A 424 17.80 -5.88 9.46
N ALA A 425 16.73 -5.20 9.08
CA ALA A 425 16.46 -4.84 7.69
C ALA A 425 16.34 -3.33 7.45
N ASN A 426 16.93 -2.91 6.32
CA ASN A 426 16.93 -1.56 5.79
C ASN A 426 15.61 -1.23 5.07
N LYS A 427 14.55 -1.03 5.86
CA LYS A 427 13.19 -0.77 5.38
C LYS A 427 12.84 0.73 5.32
N GLY A 428 13.60 1.56 6.02
CA GLY A 428 13.30 2.95 6.33
C GLY A 428 13.70 3.95 5.23
N ILE A 429 13.00 5.08 5.21
CA ILE A 429 13.50 6.32 4.58
C ILE A 429 14.54 7.04 5.47
N VAL A 430 14.55 6.72 6.76
CA VAL A 430 15.59 7.07 7.72
C VAL A 430 16.15 5.79 8.37
N ASN A 431 17.39 5.83 8.86
CA ASN A 431 17.93 4.72 9.63
C ASN A 431 17.33 4.67 11.06
N ALA A 432 17.73 3.68 11.86
CA ALA A 432 17.25 3.51 13.24
C ALA A 432 17.73 4.62 14.22
N ARG A 433 18.52 5.58 13.74
CA ARG A 433 19.01 6.76 14.47
C ARG A 433 18.46 8.07 13.85
N PHE A 434 17.40 7.97 13.04
CA PHE A 434 16.70 9.09 12.41
C PHE A 434 17.52 9.88 11.38
N GLU A 435 18.60 9.31 10.87
CA GLU A 435 19.37 9.91 9.78
C GLU A 435 18.72 9.54 8.43
N PRO A 436 18.41 10.53 7.57
CA PRO A 436 17.79 10.28 6.29
C PRO A 436 18.75 9.59 5.31
N TYR A 437 18.19 8.88 4.35
CA TYR A 437 18.92 8.32 3.21
C TYR A 437 18.77 9.23 1.97
N PRO A 438 19.68 10.18 1.70
CA PRO A 438 19.43 11.24 0.70
C PRO A 438 19.33 10.70 -0.72
N ALA A 439 20.20 9.76 -1.10
CA ALA A 439 20.17 9.13 -2.43
C ALA A 439 18.87 8.38 -2.71
N PHE A 440 18.21 7.86 -1.67
CA PHE A 440 16.92 7.19 -1.79
C PHE A 440 15.77 8.22 -1.86
N LEU A 441 15.78 9.16 -0.92
CA LEU A 441 14.77 10.21 -0.80
C LEU A 441 14.70 11.12 -2.02
N GLU A 442 15.83 11.41 -2.67
CA GLU A 442 15.84 12.22 -3.90
C GLU A 442 15.09 11.55 -5.05
N GLN A 443 15.22 10.21 -5.20
CA GLN A 443 14.46 9.48 -6.22
C GLN A 443 12.96 9.43 -5.89
N MET A 444 12.60 9.36 -4.60
CA MET A 444 11.20 9.46 -4.16
C MET A 444 10.64 10.84 -4.47
N ARG A 445 11.37 11.90 -4.13
CA ARG A 445 10.97 13.30 -4.38
C ARG A 445 10.70 13.56 -5.87
N GLU A 446 11.61 13.15 -6.74
CA GLU A 446 11.50 13.35 -8.20
C GLU A 446 10.20 12.74 -8.74
N LEU A 447 9.82 11.55 -8.29
CA LEU A 447 8.55 10.92 -8.67
C LEU A 447 7.35 11.58 -7.97
N ASN A 448 7.41 11.75 -6.65
CA ASN A 448 6.27 12.18 -5.85
C ASN A 448 5.76 13.57 -6.26
N PHE A 449 6.66 14.52 -6.52
CA PHE A 449 6.29 15.84 -7.04
C PHE A 449 5.54 15.78 -8.37
N ASN A 450 5.79 14.71 -9.14
CA ASN A 450 5.25 14.53 -10.48
C ASN A 450 4.12 13.50 -10.55
N ALA A 451 3.79 12.80 -9.47
CA ALA A 451 2.89 11.63 -9.52
C ALA A 451 1.55 11.92 -10.19
N ALA A 452 0.87 12.99 -9.78
CA ALA A 452 -0.43 13.35 -10.34
C ALA A 452 -0.32 14.00 -11.74
N GLY A 453 0.78 14.69 -12.04
CA GLY A 453 1.09 15.17 -13.38
C GLY A 453 1.36 14.03 -14.37
N ILE A 454 2.09 13.01 -13.94
CA ILE A 454 2.35 11.77 -14.70
C ILE A 454 1.04 11.03 -14.94
N ALA A 455 0.17 10.91 -13.93
CA ALA A 455 -1.17 10.32 -14.11
C ALA A 455 -1.97 11.05 -15.20
N SER A 456 -1.99 12.38 -15.15
CA SER A 456 -2.67 13.21 -16.15
C SER A 456 -2.07 13.07 -17.55
N TRP A 457 -0.74 13.02 -17.65
CA TRP A 457 -0.02 12.78 -18.91
C TRP A 457 -0.32 11.40 -19.50
N ILE A 458 -0.38 10.34 -18.67
CA ILE A 458 -0.78 8.99 -19.10
C ILE A 458 -2.22 9.01 -19.62
N ASP A 459 -3.13 9.70 -18.93
CA ASP A 459 -4.54 9.77 -19.31
C ASP A 459 -4.72 10.55 -20.64
N ALA A 460 -3.81 11.47 -20.96
CA ALA A 460 -3.72 12.15 -22.25
C ALA A 460 -3.01 11.32 -23.37
N GLY A 461 -2.70 10.04 -23.12
CA GLY A 461 -2.08 9.14 -24.11
C GLY A 461 -0.58 8.93 -23.94
N GLY A 462 0.03 9.52 -22.91
CA GLY A 462 1.40 9.24 -22.49
C GLY A 462 1.62 7.77 -22.14
N ARG A 463 2.82 7.25 -22.41
CA ARG A 463 3.17 5.85 -22.16
C ARG A 463 4.42 5.73 -21.31
N VAL A 464 4.29 5.10 -20.15
CA VAL A 464 5.43 4.79 -19.27
C VAL A 464 6.42 3.83 -19.93
N TYR A 465 5.90 2.89 -20.73
CA TYR A 465 6.67 1.83 -21.38
C TYR A 465 6.56 1.96 -22.91
N PRO A 466 7.60 1.59 -23.67
CA PRO A 466 7.53 1.53 -25.12
C PRO A 466 6.40 0.60 -25.61
N ALA A 467 5.87 0.86 -26.80
CA ALA A 467 4.78 0.07 -27.38
C ALA A 467 5.14 -1.41 -27.60
N GLU A 468 6.42 -1.73 -27.74
CA GLU A 468 6.96 -3.08 -27.94
C GLU A 468 7.48 -3.74 -26.65
N GLY A 469 7.27 -3.12 -25.48
CA GLY A 469 7.92 -3.51 -24.23
C GLY A 469 6.97 -3.77 -23.08
N ARG A 470 6.09 -4.76 -23.20
CA ARG A 470 5.55 -5.56 -22.08
C ARG A 470 5.25 -6.98 -22.51
#